data_AF-A0A816EVE4-F1
#
_entry.id   AF-A0A816EVE4-F1
#
_cell.length_a   1.000
_cell.length_b   1.000
_cell.length_c   1.000
_cell.angle_alpha   90.00
_cell.angle_beta   90.00
_cell.angle_gamma   90.00
#
_symmetry.space_group_name_H-M   'P 1'
#
loop_
_entity.id
_entity.type
_entity.pdbx_description
1 polymer ?
#
loop_
_entity_poly.entity_id
_entity_poly.type
_entity_poly.pdbx_seq_one_letter_code
_entity_poly.pdbx_strand_id
1 'polypeptide(L)'
;TMTIVQINEKNENGDTVLHLATRYGHTNIIQLLLEKGAWRSIRNANSITAFEEIVKPQPALDEFDDDDVARYENEELQYETAKRVFERVGEHNRFIGDCAAD
;
A
#
# COMPACT_ATOMS: atom_id res chain seq x y z
N THR A 1 -20.13 20.71 -3.88
CA THR A 1 -18.82 20.56 -3.21
C THR A 1 -18.40 19.13 -3.37
N MET A 2 -17.33 18.89 -4.13
CA MET A 2 -16.78 17.54 -4.32
C MET A 2 -16.49 16.98 -2.92
N THR A 3 -17.16 15.90 -2.57
CA THR A 3 -17.25 15.33 -1.24
C THR A 3 -15.85 15.15 -0.66
N ILE A 4 -15.63 15.76 0.49
CA ILE A 4 -14.38 15.69 1.24
C ILE A 4 -14.24 14.27 1.78
N VAL A 5 -13.82 13.33 0.95
CA VAL A 5 -13.31 12.04 1.43
C VAL A 5 -11.97 12.38 2.05
N GLN A 6 -11.83 12.31 3.38
CA GLN A 6 -10.53 12.49 4.01
C GLN A 6 -9.62 11.34 3.55
N ILE A 7 -8.61 11.67 2.74
CA ILE A 7 -7.67 10.69 2.15
C ILE A 7 -6.94 9.86 3.22
N ASN A 8 -6.84 10.41 4.43
CA ASN A 8 -6.13 9.85 5.59
C ASN A 8 -7.08 9.32 6.68
N GLU A 9 -8.41 9.32 6.44
CA GLU A 9 -9.37 8.72 7.39
C GLU A 9 -9.09 7.23 7.56
N LYS A 10 -9.29 6.76 8.80
CA LYS A 10 -9.17 5.37 9.17
C LYS A 10 -10.55 4.73 9.27
N ASN A 11 -10.68 3.52 8.75
CA ASN A 11 -11.86 2.68 9.04
C ASN A 11 -11.75 2.05 10.44
N GLU A 12 -12.70 1.17 10.77
CA GLU A 12 -12.75 0.43 12.05
C GLU A 12 -11.50 -0.41 12.34
N ASN A 13 -10.78 -0.85 11.31
CA ASN A 13 -9.53 -1.60 11.41
C ASN A 13 -8.28 -0.70 11.47
N GLY A 14 -8.46 0.62 11.48
CA GLY A 14 -7.37 1.58 11.38
C GLY A 14 -6.82 1.75 9.97
N ASP A 15 -7.38 1.06 8.96
CA ASP A 15 -6.91 1.11 7.58
C ASP A 15 -7.34 2.43 6.92
N THR A 16 -6.40 3.05 6.21
CA THR A 16 -6.71 4.18 5.31
C THR A 16 -7.04 3.68 3.91
N VAL A 17 -7.52 4.58 3.04
CA VAL A 17 -7.73 4.25 1.61
C VAL A 17 -6.45 3.73 0.96
N LEU A 18 -5.27 4.21 1.41
CA LEU A 18 -3.98 3.73 0.92
C LEU A 18 -3.69 2.28 1.34
N HIS A 19 -4.04 1.87 2.57
CA HIS A 19 -3.92 0.48 3.02
C HIS A 19 -4.76 -0.45 2.14
N LEU A 20 -6.03 -0.08 1.91
CA LEU A 20 -6.94 -0.86 1.08
C LEU A 20 -6.45 -0.94 -0.38
N ALA A 21 -6.04 0.18 -0.97
CA ALA A 21 -5.51 0.20 -2.34
C ALA A 21 -4.27 -0.68 -2.49
N THR A 22 -3.40 -0.72 -1.46
CA THR A 22 -2.23 -1.58 -1.42
C THR A 22 -2.60 -3.06 -1.27
N ARG A 23 -3.50 -3.41 -0.35
CA ARG A 23 -3.95 -4.79 -0.12
C ARG A 23 -4.55 -5.44 -1.38
N TYR A 24 -5.24 -4.66 -2.21
CA TYR A 24 -5.87 -5.15 -3.44
C TYR A 24 -5.06 -4.86 -4.72
N GLY A 25 -3.82 -4.38 -4.60
CA GLY A 25 -2.94 -4.15 -5.75
C GLY A 25 -3.44 -3.08 -6.73
N HIS A 26 -4.26 -2.13 -6.29
CA HIS A 26 -4.82 -1.07 -7.13
C HIS A 26 -3.80 0.05 -7.37
N THR A 27 -2.77 -0.25 -8.17
CA THR A 27 -1.60 0.61 -8.42
C THR A 27 -1.93 2.01 -8.92
N ASN A 28 -2.95 2.15 -9.77
CA ASN A 28 -3.47 3.43 -10.24
C ASN A 28 -4.07 4.27 -9.10
N ILE A 29 -4.78 3.63 -8.17
CA ILE A 29 -5.34 4.29 -6.98
C ILE A 29 -4.21 4.67 -6.02
N ILE A 30 -3.24 3.78 -5.79
CA ILE A 30 -2.05 4.08 -4.98
C ILE A 30 -1.34 5.32 -5.52
N GLN A 31 -1.08 5.36 -6.83
CA GLN A 31 -0.44 6.51 -7.47
C GLN A 31 -1.24 7.80 -7.25
N LEU A 32 -2.55 7.78 -7.52
CA LEU A 32 -3.41 8.94 -7.33
C LEU A 32 -3.42 9.42 -5.87
N LEU A 33 -3.54 8.51 -4.90
CA LEU A 33 -3.54 8.85 -3.48
C LEU A 33 -2.22 9.50 -3.06
N LEU A 34 -1.09 8.96 -3.51
CA LEU A 34 0.23 9.52 -3.21
C LEU A 34 0.43 10.91 -3.86
N GLU A 35 -0.02 11.09 -5.11
CA GLU A 35 -0.01 12.39 -5.80
C GLU A 35 -0.89 13.43 -5.10
N LYS A 36 -1.96 12.98 -4.42
CA LYS A 36 -2.84 13.83 -3.62
C LYS A 36 -2.35 14.07 -2.19
N GLY A 37 -1.18 13.55 -1.82
CA GLY A 37 -0.57 13.78 -0.51
C GLY A 37 -1.08 12.85 0.59
N ALA A 38 -1.55 11.65 0.25
CA ALA A 38 -1.87 10.62 1.24
C ALA A 38 -0.67 10.33 2.15
N TRP A 39 -0.91 10.25 3.45
CA TRP A 39 0.14 9.99 4.42
C TRP A 39 0.54 8.51 4.40
N ARG A 40 1.82 8.29 4.11
CA ARG A 40 2.43 6.96 4.04
C ARG A 40 2.82 6.42 5.42
N SER A 41 2.90 7.30 6.42
CA SER A 41 3.31 7.01 7.80
C SER A 41 2.18 6.51 8.69
N ILE A 42 0.92 6.61 8.22
CA ILE A 42 -0.22 6.15 9.01
C ILE A 42 -0.13 4.64 9.19
N ARG A 43 -0.24 4.20 10.45
CA ARG A 43 -0.32 2.78 10.82
C ARG A 43 -1.77 2.39 11.13
N ASN A 44 -2.21 1.22 10.68
CA ASN A 44 -3.50 0.64 11.03
C ASN A 44 -3.51 0.05 12.45
N ALA A 45 -4.60 -0.63 12.85
CA ALA A 45 -4.72 -1.23 14.18
C ALA A 45 -3.65 -2.29 14.49
N ASN A 46 -3.08 -2.92 13.46
CA ASN A 46 -1.96 -3.86 13.60
C ASN A 46 -0.60 -3.14 13.71
N SER A 47 -0.59 -1.82 13.79
CA SER A 47 0.62 -1.00 13.74
C SER A 47 1.40 -1.14 12.43
N ILE A 48 0.75 -1.49 11.31
CA ILE A 48 1.36 -1.67 9.99
C ILE A 48 1.01 -0.47 9.12
N THR A 49 1.97 0.05 8.35
CA THR A 49 1.71 1.08 7.32
C THR A 49 1.25 0.46 6.01
N ALA A 50 0.59 1.24 5.14
CA ALA A 50 0.19 0.76 3.82
C ALA A 50 1.36 0.18 3.00
N PHE A 51 2.58 0.71 3.15
CA PHE A 51 3.76 0.16 2.47
C PHE A 51 4.23 -1.17 3.08
N GLU A 52 4.19 -1.29 4.40
CA GLU A 52 4.53 -2.54 5.11
C GLU A 52 3.47 -3.64 4.89
N GLU A 53 2.24 -3.26 4.55
CA GLU A 53 1.15 -4.17 4.18
C GLU A 53 1.30 -4.80 2.80
N ILE A 54 2.23 -4.32 1.97
CA ILE A 54 2.60 -4.98 0.72
C ILE A 54 3.05 -6.41 1.07
N VAL A 55 2.16 -7.38 0.90
CA VAL A 55 2.39 -8.79 1.23
C VAL A 55 3.56 -9.24 0.39
N LYS A 56 4.71 -9.51 1.02
CA LYS A 56 5.78 -10.22 0.34
C LYS A 56 5.21 -11.60 0.00
N PRO A 57 5.22 -12.02 -1.27
CA PRO A 57 4.92 -13.40 -1.57
C PRO A 57 5.84 -14.24 -0.69
N GLN A 58 5.25 -15.15 0.09
CA GLN A 58 6.10 -16.07 0.85
C GLN A 58 6.99 -16.76 -0.17
N PRO A 59 8.31 -16.88 0.09
CA PRO A 59 9.14 -17.72 -0.76
C PRO A 59 8.41 -19.04 -0.82
N ALA A 60 8.21 -19.53 -2.04
CA ALA A 60 7.72 -20.85 -2.30
C ALA A 60 8.37 -21.79 -1.26
N LEU A 61 7.61 -22.19 -0.23
CA LEU A 61 8.10 -23.25 0.64
C LEU A 61 8.31 -24.42 -0.32
N ASP A 62 9.42 -25.13 -0.18
CA ASP A 62 9.83 -26.26 -1.03
C ASP A 62 8.81 -27.44 -1.03
N GLU A 63 7.56 -27.19 -0.64
CA GLU A 63 6.39 -28.05 -0.64
C GLU A 63 5.33 -27.46 -1.60
N PHE A 64 5.56 -27.56 -2.92
CA PHE A 64 4.49 -27.31 -3.90
C PHE A 64 3.84 -28.63 -4.27
N ASP A 65 2.57 -28.77 -3.91
CA ASP A 65 1.58 -29.39 -4.78
C ASP A 65 1.49 -28.54 -6.06
N ASP A 66 1.62 -29.16 -7.23
CA ASP A 66 1.72 -28.50 -8.56
C ASP A 66 0.52 -27.60 -8.94
N ASP A 67 -0.52 -27.52 -8.10
CA ASP A 67 -1.81 -26.87 -8.41
C ASP A 67 -1.92 -25.37 -8.02
N ASP A 68 -0.97 -24.76 -7.28
CA ASP A 68 -1.13 -23.40 -6.72
C ASP A 68 -0.26 -22.29 -7.37
N VAL A 69 0.46 -22.60 -8.46
CA VAL A 69 1.44 -21.69 -9.12
C VAL A 69 0.82 -20.39 -9.65
N ALA A 70 -0.42 -20.45 -10.15
CA ALA A 70 -1.11 -19.30 -10.74
C ALA A 70 -1.46 -18.20 -9.70
N ARG A 71 -1.61 -18.57 -8.42
CA ARG A 71 -1.91 -17.62 -7.33
C ARG A 71 -0.69 -16.78 -6.97
N TYR A 72 0.49 -17.39 -6.97
CA TYR A 72 1.77 -16.74 -6.65
C TYR A 72 2.19 -15.70 -7.70
N GLU A 73 2.09 -16.01 -9.00
CA GLU A 73 2.50 -15.06 -10.06
C GLU A 73 1.67 -13.76 -10.03
N ASN A 74 0.39 -13.85 -9.64
CA ASN A 74 -0.50 -12.70 -9.57
C ASN A 74 -0.20 -11.83 -8.32
N GLU A 75 0.12 -12.45 -7.19
CA GLU A 75 0.50 -11.78 -5.94
C GLU A 75 1.89 -11.11 -6.03
N GLU A 76 2.86 -11.72 -6.73
CA GLU A 76 4.21 -11.16 -6.93
C GLU A 76 4.23 -9.94 -7.87
N LEU A 77 3.47 -9.98 -8.97
CA LEU A 77 3.37 -8.83 -9.88
C LEU A 77 2.73 -7.62 -9.19
N GLN A 78 1.73 -7.85 -8.34
CA GLN A 78 1.08 -6.83 -7.52
C GLN A 78 2.06 -6.21 -6.51
N TYR A 79 2.89 -7.04 -5.88
CA TYR A 79 3.98 -6.61 -4.99
C TYR A 79 4.96 -5.68 -5.71
N GLU A 80 5.53 -6.11 -6.84
CA GLU A 80 6.56 -5.35 -7.56
C GLU A 80 6.03 -4.04 -8.14
N THR A 81 4.80 -4.04 -8.66
CA THR A 81 4.20 -2.81 -9.19
C THR A 81 3.84 -1.81 -8.10
N ALA A 82 3.24 -2.24 -6.98
CA ALA A 82 2.97 -1.35 -5.86
C ALA A 82 4.26 -0.76 -5.28
N LYS A 83 5.28 -1.61 -5.06
CA LYS A 83 6.60 -1.18 -4.57
C LYS A 83 7.23 -0.11 -5.46
N ARG A 84 7.25 -0.33 -6.79
CA ARG A 84 7.77 0.65 -7.76
C ARG A 84 7.03 1.99 -7.71
N VAL A 85 5.71 2.00 -7.49
CA VAL A 85 4.91 3.24 -7.35
C VAL A 85 5.32 3.98 -6.09
N PHE A 86 5.43 3.28 -4.96
CA PHE A 86 5.87 3.87 -3.69
C PHE A 86 7.29 4.44 -3.77
N GLU A 87 8.22 3.77 -4.44
CA GLU A 87 9.59 4.25 -4.64
C GLU A 87 9.62 5.49 -5.54
N ARG A 88 8.91 5.47 -6.68
CA ARG A 88 8.92 6.56 -7.66
C ARG A 88 8.29 7.85 -7.15
N VAL A 89 7.17 7.76 -6.43
CA VAL A 89 6.48 8.94 -5.89
C VAL A 89 7.13 9.41 -4.57
N GLY A 90 7.87 8.55 -3.88
CA GLY A 90 8.57 8.86 -2.63
C GLY A 90 9.68 9.90 -2.77
N GLU A 91 10.33 9.99 -3.94
CA GLU A 91 11.38 10.98 -4.19
C GLU A 91 10.83 12.40 -4.35
N HIS A 92 9.61 12.56 -4.87
CA HIS A 92 8.98 13.87 -5.03
C HIS A 92 8.35 14.42 -3.73
N ASN A 93 7.95 13.55 -2.80
CA ASN A 93 7.27 13.93 -1.55
C ASN A 93 8.15 13.97 -0.30
N ARG A 94 9.48 13.72 -0.41
CA ARG A 94 10.43 13.80 0.73
C ARG A 94 10.48 15.20 1.39
N PHE A 95 9.89 16.23 0.77
CA PHE A 95 9.89 17.60 1.30
C PHE A 95 8.64 18.00 2.09
N ILE A 96 7.56 17.20 2.14
CA ILE A 96 6.26 17.68 2.67
C ILE A 96 5.78 16.92 3.94
N GLY A 97 6.45 15.83 4.36
CA GLY A 97 5.89 14.91 5.37
C GLY A 97 6.57 14.79 6.74
N ASP A 98 7.79 15.30 6.94
CA ASP A 98 8.57 14.98 8.16
C ASP A 98 8.20 15.81 9.42
N CYS A 99 7.20 16.70 9.33
CA CYS A 99 6.80 17.56 10.45
C CYS A 99 5.31 17.37 10.80
N ALA A 100 4.98 16.30 11.50
CA ALA A 100 3.81 16.25 12.40
C ALA A 100 3.94 15.05 13.36
N ALA A 101 4.98 15.07 14.18
CA ALA A 101 4.93 14.45 15.49
C ALA A 101 4.63 15.57 16.47
N ASP A 102 3.45 15.53 17.10
CA ASP A 102 3.12 16.03 18.44
C ASP A 102 1.74 15.48 18.84
#